data_AF-A0A2K9D0S2-F1
#
_entry.id   AF-A0A2K9D0S2-F1
#
_cell.length_a   1.000
_cell.length_b   1.000
_cell.length_c   1.000
_cell.angle_alpha   90.00
_cell.angle_beta   90.00
_cell.angle_gamma   90.00
#
_symmetry.space_group_name_H-M   'P 1'
#
loop_
_entity.id
_entity.type
_entity.pdbx_description
1 polymer ?
#
loop_
_entity_poly.entity_id
_entity_poly.type
_entity_poly.pdbx_seq_one_letter_code
_entity_poly.pdbx_strand_id
1 'polypeptide(L)'
;MRFSPGLLLLLPLMSPLAHAELVDDVFDRGELRIALEANTPPFNFKEGDKLTGFEVELGEQLAKEMDVRPSFITTDDTDLLPGVETGKYDVAINHIAMTAELQDRFDFSEAYNEKPELAIPFQKGNPAFKASLDKALQRVKADGRLKALAQKWLEGETPAAQAQ
;
A
#
# COMPACT_ATOMS: atom_id res chain seq x y z
N MET A 1 -45.96 40.65 -29.18
CA MET A 1 -44.66 40.98 -29.81
C MET A 1 -43.55 40.81 -28.78
N ARG A 2 -42.58 39.94 -29.13
CA ARG A 2 -41.18 39.84 -28.67
C ARG A 2 -40.90 39.50 -27.19
N PHE A 3 -40.62 38.21 -27.04
CA PHE A 3 -39.88 37.54 -25.98
C PHE A 3 -38.44 38.04 -25.84
N SER A 4 -37.89 37.98 -24.63
CA SER A 4 -36.46 37.79 -24.36
C SER A 4 -36.30 37.12 -22.99
N PRO A 5 -36.08 35.80 -22.90
CA PRO A 5 -35.61 35.19 -21.67
C PRO A 5 -34.09 35.34 -21.61
N GLY A 6 -33.61 35.98 -20.54
CA GLY A 6 -32.19 36.12 -20.25
C GLY A 6 -31.55 34.76 -19.96
N LEU A 7 -30.49 34.46 -20.70
CA LEU A 7 -29.66 33.28 -20.57
C LEU A 7 -28.84 33.36 -19.27
N LEU A 8 -29.25 32.61 -18.24
CA LEU A 8 -28.40 32.33 -17.07
C LEU A 8 -27.34 31.31 -17.50
N LEU A 9 -26.10 31.78 -17.68
CA LEU A 9 -24.92 30.93 -17.78
C LEU A 9 -24.57 30.40 -16.39
N LEU A 10 -25.07 29.21 -16.07
CA LEU A 10 -24.59 28.39 -14.96
C LEU A 10 -23.26 27.76 -15.37
N LEU A 11 -22.15 28.33 -14.90
CA LEU A 11 -20.85 27.65 -14.90
C LEU A 11 -20.96 26.44 -13.95
N PRO A 12 -20.74 25.20 -14.41
CA PRO A 12 -20.63 24.08 -13.51
C PRO A 12 -19.35 24.28 -12.68
N LEU A 13 -19.49 24.50 -11.38
CA LEU A 13 -18.39 24.25 -10.45
C LEU A 13 -18.05 22.75 -10.56
N MET A 14 -17.00 22.41 -11.29
CA MET A 14 -16.37 21.11 -11.13
C MET A 14 -15.73 21.09 -9.75
N SER A 15 -16.45 20.57 -8.77
CA SER A 15 -15.91 20.28 -7.44
C SER A 15 -14.81 19.22 -7.59
N PRO A 16 -13.56 19.47 -7.17
CA PRO A 16 -12.46 18.50 -7.25
C PRO A 16 -12.53 17.44 -6.13
N LEU A 17 -13.71 17.16 -5.58
CA LEU A 17 -13.88 16.42 -4.32
C LEU A 17 -14.09 14.90 -4.50
N ALA A 18 -13.72 14.33 -5.64
CA ALA A 18 -13.98 12.91 -5.97
C ALA A 18 -12.74 11.99 -5.85
N HIS A 19 -11.69 12.41 -5.13
CA HIS A 19 -10.43 11.66 -5.00
C HIS A 19 -10.07 11.27 -3.55
N ALA A 20 -11.07 11.18 -2.67
CA ALA A 20 -10.90 10.80 -1.26
C ALA A 20 -11.42 9.38 -0.94
N GLU A 21 -12.06 8.69 -1.89
CA GLU A 21 -12.78 7.43 -1.64
C GLU A 21 -11.93 6.41 -0.89
N LEU A 22 -10.70 6.12 -1.31
CA LEU A 22 -9.93 5.05 -0.68
C LEU A 22 -9.58 5.33 0.78
N VAL A 23 -9.14 6.55 1.13
CA VAL A 23 -8.73 6.85 2.52
C VAL A 23 -9.94 6.93 3.45
N ASP A 24 -11.03 7.52 2.97
CA ASP A 24 -12.27 7.61 3.71
C ASP A 24 -12.86 6.21 3.91
N ASP A 25 -12.89 5.38 2.85
CA ASP A 25 -13.35 4.00 2.92
C ASP A 25 -12.54 3.17 3.93
N VAL A 26 -11.21 3.32 3.97
CA VAL A 26 -10.31 2.65 4.93
C VAL A 26 -10.65 3.03 6.36
N PHE A 27 -10.84 4.32 6.63
CA PHE A 27 -11.13 4.83 7.96
C PHE A 27 -12.56 4.51 8.41
N ASP A 28 -13.54 4.61 7.51
CA ASP A 28 -14.94 4.31 7.80
C ASP A 28 -15.14 2.83 8.15
N ARG A 29 -14.44 1.91 7.45
CA ARG A 29 -14.46 0.48 7.81
C ARG A 29 -13.53 0.15 8.98
N GLY A 30 -12.58 1.04 9.30
CA GLY A 30 -11.58 0.84 10.35
C GLY A 30 -10.60 -0.32 10.07
N GLU A 31 -10.30 -0.58 8.79
CA GLU A 31 -9.52 -1.73 8.35
C GLU A 31 -8.73 -1.46 7.05
N LEU A 32 -7.46 -1.85 7.04
CA LEU A 32 -6.60 -1.84 5.85
C LEU A 32 -6.51 -3.26 5.28
N ARG A 33 -7.03 -3.48 4.07
CA ARG A 33 -7.02 -4.76 3.36
C ARG A 33 -5.69 -4.92 2.62
N ILE A 34 -4.83 -5.79 3.15
CA ILE A 34 -3.46 -5.99 2.70
C ILE A 34 -3.39 -7.33 1.96
N ALA A 35 -3.15 -7.29 0.64
CA ALA A 35 -2.91 -8.47 -0.16
C ALA A 35 -1.43 -8.88 -0.13
N LEU A 36 -1.20 -10.18 0.01
CA LEU A 36 0.13 -10.80 -0.05
C LEU A 36 0.02 -12.27 -0.45
N GLU A 37 1.13 -12.84 -0.90
CA GLU A 37 1.30 -14.29 -0.91
C GLU A 37 1.74 -14.77 0.49
N ALA A 38 1.73 -16.07 0.73
CA ALA A 38 2.11 -16.65 2.03
C ALA A 38 3.08 -17.82 1.88
N ASN A 39 3.97 -17.73 0.90
CA ASN A 39 4.89 -18.78 0.46
C ASN A 39 6.35 -18.31 0.37
N THR A 40 6.67 -17.08 0.81
CA THR A 40 7.98 -16.46 0.62
C THR A 40 8.64 -16.08 1.95
N PRO A 41 9.27 -17.03 2.66
CA PRO A 41 10.14 -16.73 3.80
C PRO A 41 11.39 -15.95 3.36
N PRO A 42 11.94 -15.03 4.19
CA PRO A 42 11.48 -14.66 5.54
C PRO A 42 10.38 -13.59 5.56
N PHE A 43 9.75 -13.29 4.44
CA PHE A 43 9.02 -12.04 4.29
C PHE A 43 7.51 -12.11 4.46
N ASN A 44 6.83 -13.03 3.78
CA ASN A 44 5.41 -13.31 3.97
C ASN A 44 5.18 -14.82 3.77
N PHE A 45 4.95 -15.53 4.87
CA PHE A 45 4.85 -16.98 4.86
C PHE A 45 3.97 -17.51 5.98
N LYS A 46 3.55 -18.77 5.85
CA LYS A 46 2.86 -19.48 6.92
C LYS A 46 3.83 -20.32 7.75
N GLU A 47 3.77 -20.17 9.06
CA GLU A 47 4.32 -21.10 10.04
C GLU A 47 3.16 -21.87 10.67
N GLY A 48 2.92 -23.09 10.19
CA GLY A 48 1.66 -23.80 10.44
C GLY A 48 0.49 -23.03 9.83
N ASP A 49 -0.51 -22.69 10.64
CA ASP A 49 -1.67 -21.89 10.20
C ASP A 49 -1.45 -20.38 10.37
N LYS A 50 -0.33 -19.95 10.96
CA LYS A 50 -0.06 -18.55 11.27
C LYS A 50 0.65 -17.86 10.11
N LEU A 51 0.05 -16.80 9.56
CA LEU A 51 0.73 -15.88 8.66
C LEU A 51 1.75 -15.03 9.43
N THR A 52 2.99 -14.96 8.95
CA THR A 52 4.11 -14.27 9.62
C THR A 52 5.17 -13.84 8.60
N GLY A 53 6.09 -12.96 9.03
CA GLY A 53 7.25 -12.53 8.25
C GLY A 53 7.45 -11.01 8.28
N PHE A 54 8.52 -10.55 7.64
CA PHE A 54 8.87 -9.12 7.58
C PHE A 54 7.72 -8.23 7.09
N GLU A 55 7.09 -8.58 5.97
CA GLU A 55 6.06 -7.75 5.33
C GLU A 55 4.70 -7.84 6.02
N VAL A 56 4.44 -8.96 6.70
CA VAL A 56 3.28 -9.12 7.58
C VAL A 56 3.39 -8.15 8.74
N GLU A 57 4.53 -8.15 9.45
CA GLU A 57 4.74 -7.25 10.59
C GLU A 57 4.86 -5.77 10.16
N LEU A 58 5.36 -5.50 8.94
CA LEU A 58 5.32 -4.16 8.36
C LEU A 58 3.87 -3.69 8.15
N GLY A 59 3.04 -4.54 7.53
CA GLY A 59 1.61 -4.25 7.31
C GLY A 59 0.86 -3.97 8.61
N GLU A 60 1.11 -4.74 9.66
CA GLU A 60 0.54 -4.52 11.00
C GLU A 60 0.92 -3.14 11.56
N GLN A 61 2.18 -2.75 11.42
CA GLN A 61 2.67 -1.48 11.92
C GLN A 61 2.12 -0.28 11.14
N LEU A 62 1.94 -0.42 9.83
CA LEU A 62 1.34 0.61 8.99
C LEU A 62 -0.13 0.81 9.35
N ALA A 63 -0.90 -0.28 9.44
CA ALA A 63 -2.30 -0.23 9.86
C ALA A 63 -2.45 0.43 11.24
N LYS A 64 -1.58 0.08 12.20
CA LYS A 64 -1.54 0.69 13.53
C LYS A 64 -1.28 2.20 13.49
N GLU A 65 -0.34 2.67 12.69
CA GLU A 65 -0.06 4.11 12.54
C GLU A 65 -1.19 4.88 11.86
N MET A 66 -1.97 4.19 11.03
CA MET A 66 -3.18 4.70 10.39
C MET A 66 -4.43 4.58 11.28
N ASP A 67 -4.30 4.07 12.51
CA ASP A 67 -5.40 3.84 13.47
C ASP A 67 -6.51 2.92 12.93
N VAL A 68 -6.12 1.90 12.16
CA VAL A 68 -7.02 0.87 11.60
C VAL A 68 -6.51 -0.54 11.89
N ARG A 69 -7.38 -1.55 11.75
CA ARG A 69 -6.96 -2.95 11.87
C ARG A 69 -6.31 -3.44 10.56
N PRO A 70 -5.26 -4.26 10.60
CA PRO A 70 -4.80 -4.97 9.41
C PRO A 70 -5.76 -6.15 9.11
N SER A 71 -6.16 -6.28 7.85
CA SER A 71 -6.79 -7.49 7.30
C SER A 71 -5.92 -8.06 6.21
N PHE A 72 -5.25 -9.17 6.50
CA PHE A 72 -4.42 -9.86 5.52
C PHE A 72 -5.26 -10.79 4.64
N ILE A 73 -5.12 -10.64 3.33
CA ILE A 73 -5.71 -11.53 2.34
C ILE A 73 -4.58 -12.26 1.64
N THR A 74 -4.48 -13.57 1.92
CA THR A 74 -3.59 -14.46 1.16
C THR A 74 -4.19 -14.73 -0.21
N THR A 75 -3.47 -14.38 -1.26
CA THR A 75 -3.88 -14.58 -2.66
C THR A 75 -2.70 -15.11 -3.49
N ASP A 76 -2.91 -15.35 -4.78
CA ASP A 76 -1.87 -15.70 -5.75
C ASP A 76 -1.36 -14.48 -6.55
N ASP A 77 -0.24 -14.66 -7.25
CA ASP A 77 0.42 -13.65 -8.07
C ASP A 77 -0.49 -13.09 -9.18
N THR A 78 -1.39 -13.92 -9.72
CA THR A 78 -2.31 -13.53 -10.80
C THR A 78 -3.45 -12.61 -10.33
N ASP A 79 -3.87 -12.71 -9.07
CA ASP A 79 -4.94 -11.88 -8.50
C ASP A 79 -4.43 -10.71 -7.65
N LEU A 80 -3.18 -10.75 -7.16
CA LEU A 80 -2.63 -9.77 -6.21
C LEU A 80 -2.72 -8.32 -6.72
N LEU A 81 -2.04 -8.00 -7.84
CA LEU A 81 -2.05 -6.64 -8.39
C LEU A 81 -3.39 -6.26 -9.06
N PRO A 82 -4.04 -7.14 -9.86
CA PRO A 82 -5.36 -6.83 -10.38
C PRO A 82 -6.43 -6.59 -9.29
N GLY A 83 -6.32 -7.29 -8.16
CA GLY A 83 -7.18 -7.08 -7.00
C GLY A 83 -6.98 -5.70 -6.36
N VAL A 84 -5.74 -5.20 -6.29
CA VAL A 84 -5.48 -3.81 -5.89
C VAL A 84 -6.06 -2.85 -6.91
N GLU A 85 -5.83 -3.06 -8.21
CA GLU A 85 -6.28 -2.15 -9.28
C GLU A 85 -7.80 -1.97 -9.28
N THR A 86 -8.54 -3.06 -9.02
CA THR A 86 -10.01 -3.08 -8.95
C THR A 86 -10.59 -2.67 -7.59
N GLY A 87 -9.76 -2.48 -6.56
CA GLY A 87 -10.20 -2.08 -5.22
C GLY A 87 -10.74 -3.24 -4.38
N LYS A 88 -10.53 -4.48 -4.82
CA LYS A 88 -10.74 -5.69 -4.02
C LYS A 88 -9.84 -5.68 -2.78
N TYR A 89 -8.63 -5.12 -2.92
CA TYR A 89 -7.65 -4.88 -1.86
C TYR A 89 -7.24 -3.41 -1.88
N ASP A 90 -6.75 -2.90 -0.75
CA ASP A 90 -6.32 -1.50 -0.66
C ASP A 90 -4.86 -1.33 -1.08
N VAL A 91 -4.04 -2.27 -0.62
CA VAL A 91 -2.59 -2.31 -0.86
C VAL A 91 -2.14 -3.73 -1.10
N ALA A 92 -0.99 -3.89 -1.78
CA ALA A 92 -0.24 -5.14 -1.75
C ALA A 92 1.14 -4.94 -1.10
N ILE A 93 1.53 -5.84 -0.20
CA ILE A 93 2.86 -5.85 0.43
C ILE A 93 3.47 -7.22 0.16
N ASN A 94 4.19 -7.34 -0.96
CA ASN A 94 4.70 -8.61 -1.51
C ASN A 94 6.01 -8.43 -2.32
N HIS A 95 7.02 -7.75 -1.76
CA HIS A 95 8.30 -7.40 -2.43
C HIS A 95 8.15 -6.74 -3.78
N ILE A 96 7.16 -5.86 -3.93
CA ILE A 96 6.88 -5.25 -5.22
C ILE A 96 7.93 -4.20 -5.51
N ALA A 97 8.81 -4.51 -6.47
CA ALA A 97 9.75 -3.55 -7.02
C ALA A 97 8.99 -2.46 -7.78
N MET A 98 9.29 -1.22 -7.50
CA MET A 98 8.70 -0.10 -8.23
C MET A 98 9.29 -0.05 -9.65
N THR A 99 8.46 -0.34 -10.65
CA THR A 99 8.83 -0.30 -12.07
C THR A 99 7.99 0.70 -12.84
N ALA A 100 8.50 1.21 -13.96
CA ALA A 100 7.76 2.15 -14.81
C ALA A 100 6.40 1.58 -15.26
N GLU A 101 6.35 0.29 -15.61
CA GLU A 101 5.12 -0.39 -16.01
C GLU A 101 4.07 -0.41 -14.91
N LEU A 102 4.49 -0.64 -13.66
CA LEU A 102 3.56 -0.61 -12.53
C LEU A 102 3.16 0.82 -12.16
N GLN A 103 4.07 1.80 -12.28
CA GLN A 103 3.75 3.22 -12.02
C GLN A 103 2.74 3.80 -13.02
N ASP A 104 2.65 3.23 -14.22
CA ASP A 104 1.59 3.58 -15.17
C ASP A 104 0.19 3.15 -14.69
N ARG A 105 0.11 2.12 -13.84
CA ARG A 105 -1.15 1.51 -13.37
C ARG A 105 -1.50 1.82 -11.91
N PHE A 106 -0.49 2.00 -11.07
CA PHE A 106 -0.62 2.15 -9.62
C PHE A 106 0.09 3.41 -9.14
N ASP A 107 -0.43 3.97 -8.05
CA ASP A 107 0.37 4.85 -7.21
C ASP A 107 1.12 3.99 -6.18
N PHE A 108 2.25 4.51 -5.67
CA PHE A 108 3.10 3.81 -4.72
C PHE A 108 3.32 4.64 -3.46
N SER A 109 3.54 3.96 -2.33
CA SER A 109 4.14 4.58 -1.15
C SER A 109 5.58 5.04 -1.45
N GLU A 110 6.19 5.75 -0.51
CA GLU A 110 7.65 5.76 -0.44
C GLU A 110 8.21 4.33 -0.33
N ALA A 111 9.43 4.12 -0.81
CA ALA A 111 10.08 2.82 -0.72
C ALA A 111 10.39 2.45 0.74
N TYR A 112 10.14 1.20 1.14
CA TYR A 112 10.55 0.65 2.43
C TYR A 112 11.87 -0.13 2.34
N ASN A 113 12.37 -0.37 1.13
CA ASN A 113 13.72 -0.86 0.85
C ASN A 113 14.29 -0.11 -0.36
N GLU A 114 15.58 0.21 -0.34
CA GLU A 114 16.21 1.04 -1.38
C GLU A 114 16.84 0.21 -2.51
N LYS A 115 17.29 -1.01 -2.21
CA LYS A 115 18.04 -1.86 -3.14
C LYS A 115 17.64 -3.34 -2.95
N PRO A 116 16.72 -3.87 -3.78
CA PRO A 116 15.93 -3.16 -4.81
C PRO A 116 14.93 -2.15 -4.20
N GLU A 117 14.45 -1.19 -5.00
CA GLU A 117 13.46 -0.20 -4.55
C GLU A 117 12.08 -0.86 -4.39
N LEU A 118 11.76 -1.29 -3.17
CA LEU A 118 10.50 -1.96 -2.83
C LEU A 118 9.53 -0.96 -2.21
N ALA A 119 8.31 -0.88 -2.76
CA ALA A 119 7.27 0.05 -2.34
C ALA A 119 5.90 -0.62 -2.37
N ILE A 120 4.91 0.03 -1.75
CA ILE A 120 3.57 -0.53 -1.57
C ILE A 120 2.64 0.07 -2.65
N PRO A 121 2.23 -0.70 -3.67
CA PRO A 121 1.25 -0.25 -4.66
C PRO A 121 -0.15 -0.14 -4.06
N PHE A 122 -0.90 0.85 -4.54
CA PHE A 122 -2.34 1.03 -4.31
C PHE A 122 -2.98 1.65 -5.57
N GLN A 123 -4.32 1.76 -5.57
CA GLN A 123 -5.05 2.34 -6.70
C GLN A 123 -4.56 3.75 -7.06
N LYS A 124 -4.39 3.99 -8.36
CA LYS A 124 -3.98 5.29 -8.90
C LYS A 124 -5.00 6.39 -8.60
N GLY A 125 -4.51 7.61 -8.37
CA GLY A 125 -5.36 8.78 -8.15
C GLY A 125 -5.84 8.93 -6.71
N ASN A 126 -5.14 8.36 -5.73
CA ASN A 126 -5.48 8.44 -4.30
C ASN A 126 -4.43 9.21 -3.48
N PRO A 127 -4.24 10.53 -3.71
CA PRO A 127 -3.16 11.29 -3.07
C PRO A 127 -3.34 11.43 -1.55
N ALA A 128 -4.58 11.46 -1.04
CA ALA A 128 -4.85 11.53 0.39
C ALA A 128 -4.48 10.22 1.10
N PHE A 129 -4.83 9.07 0.49
CA PHE A 129 -4.40 7.76 0.95
C PHE A 129 -2.87 7.65 0.93
N LYS A 130 -2.23 8.08 -0.18
CA LYS A 130 -0.77 8.14 -0.29
C LYS A 130 -0.15 8.89 0.89
N ALA A 131 -0.62 10.11 1.16
CA ALA A 131 -0.10 10.94 2.24
C ALA A 131 -0.27 10.26 3.61
N SER A 132 -1.39 9.58 3.85
CA SER A 132 -1.62 8.82 5.09
C SER A 132 -0.65 7.64 5.22
N LEU A 133 -0.51 6.83 4.16
CA LEU A 133 0.37 5.67 4.13
C LEU A 133 1.85 6.06 4.26
N ASP A 134 2.28 7.10 3.54
CA ASP A 134 3.65 7.62 3.62
C ASP A 134 3.95 8.15 5.02
N LYS A 135 3.03 8.90 5.64
CA LYS A 135 3.18 9.38 7.01
C LYS A 135 3.31 8.23 8.01
N ALA A 136 2.52 7.17 7.85
CA ALA A 136 2.63 5.96 8.66
C ALA A 136 4.02 5.31 8.49
N LEU A 137 4.44 5.09 7.24
CA LEU A 137 5.75 4.51 6.94
C LEU A 137 6.91 5.37 7.46
N GLN A 138 6.83 6.69 7.32
CA GLN A 138 7.83 7.63 7.83
C GLN A 138 7.96 7.54 9.35
N ARG A 139 6.86 7.37 10.10
CA ARG A 139 6.92 7.16 11.56
C ARG A 139 7.59 5.84 11.92
N VAL A 140 7.20 4.76 11.24
CA VAL A 140 7.80 3.41 11.38
C VAL A 140 9.31 3.44 11.07
N LYS A 141 9.74 4.26 10.11
CA LYS A 141 11.16 4.52 9.81
C LYS A 141 11.83 5.33 10.93
N ALA A 142 11.22 6.46 11.32
CA ALA A 142 11.81 7.45 12.21
C ALA A 142 12.03 6.92 13.65
N ASP A 143 11.13 6.06 14.15
CA ASP A 143 11.27 5.44 15.47
C ASP A 143 12.11 4.14 15.45
N GLY A 144 12.64 3.75 14.29
CA GLY A 144 13.54 2.62 14.13
C GLY A 144 12.85 1.26 14.03
N ARG A 145 11.51 1.19 14.02
CA ARG A 145 10.81 -0.09 13.89
C ARG A 145 11.05 -0.76 12.55
N LEU A 146 11.10 -0.03 11.44
CA LEU A 146 11.44 -0.62 10.13
C LEU A 146 12.81 -1.31 10.19
N LYS A 147 13.79 -0.63 10.80
CA LYS A 147 15.11 -1.19 11.01
C LYS A 147 15.02 -2.46 11.87
N ALA A 148 14.35 -2.40 13.02
CA ALA A 148 14.21 -3.55 13.92
C ALA A 148 13.55 -4.76 13.23
N LEU A 149 12.55 -4.54 12.37
CA LEU A 149 11.96 -5.59 11.54
C LEU A 149 13.00 -6.20 10.58
N ALA A 150 13.77 -5.36 9.89
CA ALA A 150 14.81 -5.83 8.99
C ALA A 150 15.89 -6.62 9.76
N GLN A 151 16.25 -6.20 10.96
CA GLN A 151 17.19 -6.95 11.82
C GLN A 151 16.62 -8.30 12.24
N LYS A 152 15.35 -8.34 12.63
CA LYS A 152 14.69 -9.57 13.06
C LYS A 152 14.57 -10.60 11.93
N TRP A 153 14.21 -10.16 10.73
CA TRP A 153 13.80 -11.03 9.65
C TRP A 153 14.85 -11.22 8.55
N LEU A 154 15.72 -10.23 8.34
CA LEU A 154 16.64 -10.18 7.20
C LEU A 154 18.13 -10.22 7.60
N GLU A 155 18.48 -9.88 8.86
CA GLU A 155 19.85 -10.08 9.34
C GLU A 155 20.11 -11.58 9.56
N GLY A 156 20.81 -12.18 8.59
CA GLY A 156 21.02 -13.61 8.43
C GLY A 156 21.26 -13.97 6.96
N GLU A 157 20.70 -13.17 6.04
CA GLU A 157 20.97 -13.20 4.60
C GLU A 157 22.10 -12.24 4.22
N THR A 158 23.21 -12.32 4.95
CA THR A 158 24.47 -11.84 4.37
C THR A 158 24.72 -12.72 3.15
N PRO A 159 24.99 -12.20 1.92
CA PRO A 159 25.60 -13.05 0.93
C PRO A 159 26.82 -13.65 1.61
N ALA A 160 26.83 -14.97 1.80
CA ALA A 160 28.04 -15.66 2.12
C ALA A 160 29.05 -15.12 1.11
N ALA A 161 30.07 -14.40 1.62
CA ALA A 161 31.24 -14.10 0.85
C ALA A 161 31.60 -15.40 0.15
N GLN A 162 31.39 -15.44 -1.17
CA GLN A 162 31.72 -16.59 -1.95
C GLN A 162 33.21 -16.80 -1.72
N ALA A 163 33.51 -17.86 -0.97
CA ALA A 163 34.85 -18.37 -0.89
C ALA A 163 35.26 -18.76 -2.31
N GLN A 164 36.17 -17.98 -2.89
CA GLN A 164 37.30 -18.41 -3.69
C GLN A 164 38.28 -17.25 -3.86
#